data_AF-A0A924RSC7-F1
#
_entry.id   AF-A0A924RSC7-F1
#
_cell.length_a   1.000
_cell.length_b   1.000
_cell.length_c   1.000
_cell.angle_alpha   90.00
_cell.angle_beta   90.00
_cell.angle_gamma   90.00
#
_symmetry.space_group_name_H-M   'P 1'
#
loop_
_entity.id
_entity.type
_entity.pdbx_description
1 polymer ?
#
loop_
_entity_poly.entity_id
_entity_poly.type
_entity_poly.pdbx_seq_one_letter_code
_entity_poly.pdbx_strand_id
1 'polypeptide(L)'
;MKSLNYVSHIDGYKKSGVIVPLYINSGDHDTFGIALQAAMLYDKLRLHQPTDIELRVVDGDHEWMVWRDTLGDALQFMNARITGPK
;
A
#
# COMPACT_ATOMS: atom_id res chain seq x y z
N MET A 1 -17.35 -0.50 -21.54
CA MET A 1 -16.60 -1.42 -20.65
C MET A 1 -16.31 -0.69 -19.35
N LYS A 2 -16.52 -1.34 -18.19
CA LYS A 2 -16.19 -0.77 -16.87
C LYS A 2 -14.70 -0.98 -16.59
N SER A 3 -13.98 0.09 -16.27
CA SER A 3 -12.58 0.01 -15.85
C SER A 3 -12.51 -0.37 -14.36
N LEU A 4 -11.74 -1.41 -14.03
CA LEU A 4 -11.57 -1.92 -12.66
C LEU A 4 -10.17 -1.64 -12.09
N ASN A 5 -9.37 -0.77 -12.72
CA ASN A 5 -8.02 -0.41 -12.26
C ASN A 5 -8.03 0.89 -11.46
N TYR A 6 -7.07 1.03 -10.52
CA TYR A 6 -6.97 2.21 -9.67
C TYR A 6 -6.67 3.49 -10.45
N VAL A 7 -5.92 3.40 -11.56
CA VAL A 7 -5.48 4.57 -12.35
C VAL A 7 -6.69 5.35 -12.85
N SER A 8 -7.73 4.66 -13.31
CA SER A 8 -8.98 5.30 -13.75
C SER A 8 -9.81 5.93 -12.63
N HIS A 9 -9.55 5.60 -11.36
CA HIS A 9 -10.37 6.01 -10.21
C HIS A 9 -9.64 6.92 -9.21
N ILE A 10 -8.31 7.06 -9.32
CA ILE A 10 -7.48 7.74 -8.33
C ILE A 10 -7.83 9.23 -8.17
N ASP A 11 -8.21 9.91 -9.25
CA ASP A 11 -8.62 11.32 -9.17
C ASP A 11 -9.97 11.48 -8.48
N GLY A 12 -10.89 10.54 -8.70
CA GLY A 12 -12.17 10.50 -7.99
C GLY A 12 -11.97 10.24 -6.49
N TYR A 13 -11.09 9.29 -6.15
CA TYR A 13 -10.68 9.03 -4.77
C TYR A 13 -10.14 10.30 -4.09
N LYS A 14 -9.15 10.96 -4.70
CA LYS A 14 -8.56 12.19 -4.15
C LYS A 14 -9.58 13.31 -3.94
N LYS A 15 -10.52 13.46 -4.87
CA LYS A 15 -11.59 14.47 -4.78
C LYS A 15 -12.64 14.17 -3.72
N SER A 16 -12.81 12.90 -3.33
CA SER A 16 -13.80 12.52 -2.33
C SER A 16 -13.49 13.07 -0.93
N GLY A 17 -12.23 13.39 -0.64
CA GLY A 17 -11.76 13.79 0.69
C GLY A 17 -11.70 12.64 1.70
N VAL A 18 -12.09 11.42 1.32
CA VAL A 18 -11.96 10.22 2.14
C VAL A 18 -10.51 9.78 2.14
N ILE A 19 -9.94 9.58 3.33
CA ILE A 19 -8.60 9.02 3.50
C ILE A 19 -8.73 7.55 3.90
N VAL A 20 -8.18 6.67 3.07
CA VAL A 20 -8.00 5.24 3.38
C VAL A 20 -6.52 5.02 3.70
N PRO A 21 -6.18 4.70 4.95
CA PRO A 21 -4.79 4.41 5.29
C PRO A 21 -4.26 3.18 4.56
N LEU A 22 -3.03 3.27 4.05
CA LEU A 22 -2.47 2.26 3.16
C LEU A 22 -1.04 1.88 3.53
N TYR A 23 -0.81 0.61 3.80
CA TYR A 23 0.53 0.03 3.95
C TYR A 23 0.84 -0.80 2.71
N ILE A 24 1.92 -0.46 2.01
CA ILE A 24 2.35 -1.11 0.76
C ILE A 24 3.68 -1.81 1.03
N ASN A 25 3.77 -3.10 0.72
CA ASN A 25 4.99 -3.89 0.88
C ASN A 25 5.30 -4.72 -0.37
N SER A 26 6.58 -4.81 -0.72
CA SER A 26 7.08 -5.60 -1.86
C SER A 26 8.49 -6.10 -1.56
N GLY A 27 8.82 -7.27 -2.13
CA GLY A 27 10.21 -7.65 -2.36
C GLY A 27 10.84 -6.77 -3.46
N ASP A 28 12.13 -6.47 -3.38
CA ASP A 28 12.89 -5.69 -4.37
C ASP A 28 13.25 -6.50 -5.62
N HIS A 29 13.36 -7.82 -5.49
CA HIS A 29 13.58 -8.79 -6.56
C HIS A 29 12.28 -9.42 -7.08
N ASP A 30 11.11 -8.85 -6.73
CA ASP A 30 9.81 -9.36 -7.19
C ASP A 30 9.76 -9.49 -8.71
N THR A 31 9.63 -10.73 -9.19
CA THR A 31 9.67 -11.13 -10.60
C THR A 31 8.58 -10.47 -11.45
N PHE A 32 7.49 -9.99 -10.83
CA PHE A 32 6.40 -9.32 -11.53
C PHE A 32 6.56 -7.79 -11.55
N GLY A 33 7.67 -7.26 -11.03
CA GLY A 33 7.96 -5.83 -11.01
C GLY A 33 7.10 -5.05 -10.03
N ILE A 34 6.59 -5.71 -8.98
CA ILE A 34 5.67 -5.11 -8.00
C ILE A 34 6.33 -3.96 -7.24
N ALA A 35 7.63 -4.01 -6.96
CA ALA A 35 8.35 -2.92 -6.29
C ALA A 35 8.18 -1.57 -7.02
N LEU A 36 8.30 -1.57 -8.35
CA LEU A 36 8.11 -0.38 -9.17
C LEU A 36 6.64 0.09 -9.14
N GLN A 37 5.69 -0.82 -9.32
CA GLN A 37 4.26 -0.48 -9.31
C GLN A 37 3.81 0.05 -7.94
N ALA A 38 4.33 -0.51 -6.85
CA ALA A 38 4.12 -0.06 -5.48
C ALA A 38 4.66 1.37 -5.27
N ALA A 39 5.88 1.64 -5.72
CA ALA A 39 6.48 2.98 -5.66
C ALA A 39 5.68 4.02 -6.46
N MET A 40 5.18 3.65 -7.64
CA MET A 40 4.31 4.52 -8.44
C MET A 40 3.00 4.84 -7.71
N LEU A 41 2.34 3.84 -7.11
CA LEU A 41 1.12 4.08 -6.33
C LEU A 41 1.40 4.98 -5.11
N TYR A 42 2.48 4.72 -4.38
CA TYR A 42 2.91 5.53 -3.24
C TYR A 42 3.12 7.00 -3.64
N ASP A 43 3.89 7.26 -4.69
CA ASP A 43 4.16 8.64 -5.14
C ASP A 43 2.88 9.38 -5.54
N LYS A 44 1.92 8.68 -6.14
CA LYS A 44 0.62 9.28 -6.48
C LYS A 44 -0.20 9.68 -5.25
N LEU A 45 -0.01 9.05 -4.10
CA LEU A 45 -0.87 9.22 -2.92
C LEU A 45 -0.19 9.91 -1.74
N ARG A 46 1.14 9.89 -1.62
CA ARG A 46 1.88 10.42 -0.47
C ARG A 46 1.60 11.87 -0.12
N LEU A 47 1.27 12.72 -1.10
CA LEU A 47 0.91 14.12 -0.84
C LEU A 47 -0.56 14.30 -0.46
N HIS A 48 -1.41 13.35 -0.85
CA HIS A 48 -2.83 13.36 -0.52
C HIS A 48 -3.10 12.83 0.90
N GLN A 49 -2.32 11.83 1.35
CA GLN A 49 -2.46 11.18 2.66
C GLN A 49 -1.11 11.01 3.37
N PRO A 50 -0.37 12.09 3.65
CA PRO A 50 1.03 12.04 4.08
C PRO A 50 1.28 11.32 5.41
N THR A 51 0.27 11.24 6.28
CA THR A 51 0.35 10.55 7.58
C THR A 51 -0.24 9.14 7.55
N ASP A 52 -0.84 8.75 6.43
CA ASP A 52 -1.67 7.54 6.30
C ASP A 52 -1.26 6.69 5.11
N ILE A 53 0.02 6.76 4.74
CA ILE A 53 0.59 5.86 3.75
C ILE A 53 2.03 5.52 4.07
N GLU A 54 2.39 4.27 3.83
CA GLU A 54 3.73 3.76 4.03
C GLU A 54 4.10 2.79 2.90
N LEU A 55 5.34 2.87 2.43
CA LEU A 55 5.92 1.94 1.46
C LEU A 55 7.17 1.30 2.05
N ARG A 56 7.20 -0.03 2.10
CA ARG A 56 8.36 -0.83 2.51
C ARG A 56 8.76 -1.77 1.38
N VAL A 57 9.93 -1.53 0.82
CA VAL A 57 10.57 -2.46 -0.12
C VAL A 57 11.71 -3.15 0.62
N VAL A 58 11.72 -4.48 0.62
CA VAL A 58 12.68 -5.32 1.36
C VAL A 58 13.32 -6.34 0.43
N ASP A 59 14.42 -6.96 0.86
CA ASP A 59 15.06 -8.03 0.10
C ASP A 59 14.12 -9.24 -0.04
N GLY A 60 13.89 -9.68 -1.29
CA GLY A 60 13.12 -10.89 -1.60
C GLY A 60 12.32 -10.83 -2.90
N ASP A 61 11.78 -11.98 -3.31
CA ASP A 61 10.91 -12.14 -4.49
C ASP A 61 9.42 -12.19 -4.07
N HIS A 62 8.54 -12.60 -4.97
CA HIS A 62 7.11 -12.77 -4.76
C HIS A 62 6.78 -14.05 -3.96
N GLU A 63 7.23 -14.10 -2.70
CA GLU A 63 7.17 -15.30 -1.88
C GLU A 63 6.70 -15.07 -0.45
N TRP A 64 6.20 -16.14 0.17
CA TRP A 64 5.66 -16.13 1.52
C TRP A 64 6.64 -15.68 2.59
N MET A 65 7.94 -15.83 2.36
CA MET A 65 8.97 -15.47 3.33
C MET A 65 9.00 -13.96 3.56
N VAL A 66 8.85 -13.17 2.49
CA VAL A 66 8.72 -11.71 2.57
C VAL A 66 7.54 -11.34 3.47
N TRP A 67 6.36 -11.88 3.21
CA TRP A 67 5.17 -11.51 4.01
C TRP A 67 5.21 -12.07 5.43
N ARG A 68 5.78 -13.26 5.66
CA ARG A 68 5.97 -13.79 7.02
C ARG A 68 6.80 -12.81 7.86
N ASP A 69 7.87 -12.28 7.27
CA ASP A 69 8.85 -11.44 7.98
C ASP A 69 8.37 -9.99 8.11
N THR A 70 7.54 -9.48 7.18
CA THR A 70 7.04 -8.09 7.20
C THR A 70 5.62 -7.92 7.76
N LEU A 71 4.87 -9.01 7.97
CA LEU A 71 3.48 -8.94 8.46
C LEU A 71 3.36 -8.21 9.80
N GLY A 72 4.35 -8.37 10.69
CA GLY A 72 4.37 -7.71 11.99
C GLY A 72 4.24 -6.19 11.87
N ASP A 73 5.00 -5.58 10.97
CA ASP A 73 5.00 -4.13 10.73
C ASP A 73 3.67 -3.67 10.13
N ALA A 74 3.13 -4.42 9.18
CA ALA A 74 1.83 -4.15 8.59
C ALA A 74 0.70 -4.18 9.63
N LEU A 75 0.74 -5.15 10.55
CA LEU A 75 -0.21 -5.25 11.66
C LEU A 75 -0.07 -4.08 12.64
N GLN A 76 1.15 -3.63 12.93
CA GLN A 76 1.36 -2.45 13.77
C GLN A 76 0.77 -1.18 13.11
N PHE A 77 1.02 -0.98 11.82
CA PHE A 77 0.45 0.13 11.05
C PHE A 77 -1.09 0.11 11.10
N MET A 78 -1.69 -1.06 10.93
CA MET A 78 -3.14 -1.25 11.00
C MET A 78 -3.69 -1.03 12.41
N ASN A 79 -3.07 -1.63 13.42
CA ASN A 79 -3.49 -1.53 14.82
C ASN A 79 -3.51 -0.10 15.35
N ALA A 80 -2.63 0.77 14.85
CA ALA A 80 -2.65 2.20 15.18
C ALA A 80 -3.91 2.94 14.67
N ARG A 81 -4.71 2.33 13.78
CA ARG A 81 -5.81 2.96 13.04
C ARG A 81 -7.15 2.26 13.20
N ILE A 82 -7.16 1.02 13.66
CA ILE A 82 -8.38 0.29 13.99
C ILE A 82 -8.70 0.46 15.47
N THR A 83 -9.98 0.59 15.79
CA THR A 83 -10.45 0.48 17.18
C THR A 83 -10.88 -0.94 17.44
N GLY A 84 -10.55 -1.46 18.63
CA GLY A 84 -11.01 -2.77 19.06
C GLY A 84 -12.54 -2.84 19.13
N PRO A 85 -13.10 -4.04 19.37
CA PRO A 85 -14.54 -4.22 19.53
C PRO A 85 -15.09 -3.22 20.55
N LYS A 86 -16.21 -2.58 20.20
CA LYS A 86 -17.04 -1.83 21.15
C LYS A 86 -17.94 -2.77 21.93
#